data_AF-A0A382MFB8-F1
#
_entry.id   AF-A0A382MFB8-F1
#
_cell.length_a   1.000
_cell.length_b   1.000
_cell.length_c   1.000
_cell.angle_alpha   90.00
_cell.angle_beta   90.00
_cell.angle_gamma   90.00
#
_symmetry.space_group_name_H-M   'P 1'
#
loop_
_entity.id
_entity.type
_entity.pdbx_description
1 polymer ?
#
loop_
_entity_poly.entity_id
_entity_poly.type
_entity_poly.pdbx_seq_one_letter_code
_entity_poly.pdbx_strand_id
1 'polypeptide(L)'
;MSKERKVILFVCRLWLLIIFLAINFDYAHGWGSQGHRAIGYIAEFNLASETKKYIFEEFNINNLADVADWADKIRQKRRQESPWHYTNVRAGEWTYEAARDCPNGKCVTEKIKEFVAVLANIENPLKKRKNALKYLVHFVGDVHQPLHLGNRKDRGGNRIRLSYSGRKVNLHYLWDGGLIDWR
;
A
#
# COMPACT_ATOMS: atom_id res chain seq x y z
N MET A 1 47.60 27.12 15.23
CA MET A 1 47.06 25.75 15.46
C MET A 1 48.12 24.73 15.10
N SER A 2 48.50 23.83 16.02
CA SER A 2 49.50 22.78 15.75
C SER A 2 49.03 21.81 14.66
N LYS A 3 50.00 21.16 13.98
CA LYS A 3 49.74 20.13 12.95
C LYS A 3 48.81 19.03 13.48
N GLU A 4 48.99 18.65 14.74
CA GLU A 4 48.16 17.67 15.46
C GLU A 4 46.70 18.11 15.58
N ARG A 5 46.43 19.38 15.94
CA ARG A 5 45.06 19.90 16.00
C ARG A 5 44.37 19.86 14.63
N LYS A 6 45.11 20.07 13.54
CA LYS A 6 44.55 19.98 12.17
C LYS A 6 44.17 18.55 11.81
N VAL A 7 44.98 17.55 12.21
CA VAL A 7 44.69 16.13 11.96
C VAL A 7 43.48 15.66 12.77
N ILE A 8 43.40 16.02 14.05
CA ILE A 8 42.25 15.66 14.91
C ILE A 8 40.95 16.25 14.34
N LEU A 9 40.95 17.53 13.95
CA LEU A 9 39.78 18.17 13.34
C LEU A 9 39.37 17.53 12.01
N PHE A 10 40.35 17.10 11.20
CA PHE A 10 40.08 16.40 9.94
C PHE A 10 39.42 15.04 10.19
N VAL A 11 39.95 14.27 11.15
CA VAL A 11 39.40 12.96 11.53
C VAL A 11 37.98 13.12 12.11
N CYS A 12 37.74 14.06 13.02
CA CYS A 12 36.40 14.33 13.56
C CYS A 12 35.40 14.72 12.45
N ARG A 13 35.80 15.54 11.48
CA ARG A 13 34.94 15.90 10.32
C ARG A 13 34.63 14.70 9.44
N LEU A 14 35.62 13.82 9.21
CA LEU A 14 35.42 12.60 8.43
C LEU A 14 34.46 11.64 9.14
N TRP A 15 34.60 11.47 10.46
CA TRP A 15 33.67 10.67 11.27
C TRP A 15 32.26 11.25 11.30
N LEU A 16 32.11 12.58 11.43
CA LEU A 16 30.80 13.24 11.33
C LEU A 16 30.16 13.04 9.96
N LEU A 17 30.94 13.07 8.87
CA LEU A 17 30.46 12.81 7.52
C LEU A 17 30.00 11.35 7.35
N ILE A 18 30.74 10.39 7.89
CA ILE A 18 30.39 8.96 7.88
C ILE A 18 29.13 8.69 8.70
N ILE A 19 28.99 9.31 9.88
CA ILE A 19 27.79 9.22 10.71
C ILE A 19 26.58 9.81 9.96
N PHE A 20 26.76 10.95 9.27
CA PHE A 20 25.70 11.57 8.47
C PHE A 20 25.27 10.71 7.26
N LEU A 21 26.22 9.99 6.65
CA LEU A 21 25.97 9.03 5.57
C LEU A 21 25.34 7.71 6.06
N ALA A 22 25.47 7.38 7.35
CA ALA A 22 24.91 6.17 7.95
C ALA A 22 23.46 6.35 8.47
N ILE A 23 22.93 7.57 8.47
CA ILE A 23 21.51 7.83 8.78
C ILE A 23 20.69 7.43 7.55
N ASN A 24 20.37 6.15 7.45
CA ASN A 24 19.25 5.72 6.62
C ASN A 24 17.99 6.21 7.32
N PHE A 25 17.34 7.23 6.76
CA PHE A 25 15.98 7.56 7.13
C PHE A 25 15.10 6.40 6.68
N ASP A 26 14.57 5.64 7.62
CA ASP A 26 13.48 4.71 7.32
C ASP A 26 12.29 5.53 6.82
N TYR A 27 12.00 5.36 5.54
CA TYR A 27 10.88 5.99 4.86
C TYR A 27 9.59 5.36 5.39
N ALA A 28 8.70 6.16 5.99
CA ALA A 28 7.35 5.71 6.33
C ALA A 28 6.45 5.92 5.11
N HIS A 29 6.11 4.83 4.38
CA HIS A 29 5.57 4.78 3.01
C HIS A 29 4.06 4.94 2.85
N GLY A 30 3.63 5.64 1.78
CA GLY A 30 2.23 5.82 1.38
C GLY A 30 1.79 4.75 0.41
N TRP A 31 0.48 4.42 0.42
CA TRP A 31 -0.25 3.35 -0.27
C TRP A 31 -0.01 3.14 -1.77
N GLY A 32 0.89 3.84 -2.44
CA GLY A 32 1.44 3.45 -3.74
C GLY A 32 2.21 2.12 -3.66
N SER A 33 3.00 1.80 -4.69
CA SER A 33 3.75 0.53 -4.74
C SER A 33 4.60 0.30 -3.47
N GLN A 34 5.26 1.35 -2.96
CA GLN A 34 6.07 1.22 -1.74
C GLN A 34 5.23 1.01 -0.48
N GLY A 35 4.12 1.73 -0.29
CA GLY A 35 3.23 1.53 0.87
C GLY A 35 2.63 0.16 0.90
N HIS A 36 2.11 -0.35 -0.22
CA HIS A 36 1.60 -1.72 -0.28
C HIS A 36 2.68 -2.74 0.07
N ARG A 37 3.92 -2.57 -0.41
CA ARG A 37 5.04 -3.44 -0.05
C ARG A 37 5.37 -3.35 1.44
N ALA A 38 5.36 -2.15 2.04
CA ALA A 38 5.58 -1.96 3.47
C ALA A 38 4.49 -2.65 4.31
N ILE A 39 3.22 -2.49 3.93
CA ILE A 39 2.09 -3.18 4.57
C ILE A 39 2.23 -4.70 4.44
N GLY A 40 2.55 -5.19 3.24
CA GLY A 40 2.80 -6.61 3.00
C GLY A 40 3.95 -7.15 3.85
N TYR A 41 5.03 -6.38 4.00
CA TYR A 41 6.17 -6.74 4.85
C TYR A 41 5.81 -6.79 6.33
N ILE A 42 5.07 -5.79 6.84
CA ILE A 42 4.58 -5.77 8.22
C ILE A 42 3.63 -6.94 8.47
N ALA A 43 2.71 -7.21 7.53
CA ALA A 43 1.80 -8.33 7.62
C ALA A 43 2.55 -9.67 7.67
N GLU A 44 3.49 -9.88 6.75
CA GLU A 44 4.39 -11.05 6.73
C GLU A 44 5.10 -11.20 8.07
N PHE A 45 5.73 -10.14 8.60
CA PHE A 45 6.45 -10.19 9.87
C PHE A 45 5.58 -10.74 11.02
N ASN A 46 4.30 -10.36 11.05
CA ASN A 46 3.33 -10.76 12.08
C ASN A 46 2.66 -12.12 11.84
N LEU A 47 2.91 -12.81 10.72
CA LEU A 47 2.39 -14.17 10.50
C LEU A 47 3.13 -15.20 11.37
N ALA A 48 2.38 -16.19 11.87
CA ALA A 48 2.95 -17.40 12.46
C ALA A 48 3.83 -18.15 11.44
N SER A 49 4.90 -18.79 11.91
CA SER A 49 5.87 -19.50 11.06
C SER A 49 5.23 -20.57 10.19
N GLU A 50 4.23 -21.27 10.72
CA GLU A 50 3.46 -22.30 10.02
C GLU A 50 2.65 -21.70 8.87
N THR A 51 2.06 -20.52 9.07
CA THR A 51 1.32 -19.80 8.01
C THR A 51 2.25 -19.34 6.89
N LYS A 52 3.45 -18.84 7.23
CA LYS A 52 4.47 -18.46 6.23
C LYS A 52 4.87 -19.66 5.38
N LYS A 53 5.16 -20.79 6.04
CA LYS A 53 5.50 -22.04 5.38
C LYS A 53 4.38 -22.52 4.47
N TYR A 54 3.13 -22.49 4.93
CA TYR A 54 1.96 -22.85 4.12
C TYR A 54 1.84 -21.97 2.88
N ILE A 55 1.97 -20.64 3.02
CA ILE A 55 1.90 -19.71 1.89
C ILE A 55 3.00 -20.00 0.86
N PHE A 56 4.21 -20.29 1.32
CA PHE A 56 5.32 -20.67 0.45
C PHE A 56 5.05 -21.99 -0.28
N GLU A 57 4.70 -23.06 0.43
CA GLU A 57 4.53 -24.40 -0.14
C GLU A 57 3.30 -24.48 -1.07
N GLU A 58 2.16 -23.94 -0.63
CA GLU A 58 0.89 -24.03 -1.36
C GLU A 58 0.84 -23.03 -2.52
N PHE A 59 1.24 -21.77 -2.28
CA PHE A 59 1.06 -20.71 -3.25
C PHE A 59 2.34 -20.28 -3.96
N ASN A 60 3.53 -20.76 -3.57
CA ASN A 60 4.80 -20.30 -4.11
C ASN A 60 4.90 -18.76 -4.07
N ILE A 61 4.71 -18.21 -2.87
CA ILE A 61 4.87 -16.80 -2.53
C ILE A 61 5.88 -16.73 -1.38
N ASN A 62 7.05 -16.14 -1.63
CA ASN A 62 8.12 -16.06 -0.64
C ASN A 62 7.88 -15.00 0.43
N ASN A 63 7.25 -13.89 0.04
CA ASN A 63 6.97 -12.76 0.92
C ASN A 63 5.70 -12.04 0.42
N LEU A 64 4.80 -11.69 1.33
CA LEU A 64 3.60 -10.91 0.98
C LEU A 64 3.92 -9.56 0.33
N ALA A 65 5.03 -8.91 0.70
CA ALA A 65 5.50 -7.67 0.09
C ALA A 65 5.71 -7.81 -1.44
N ASP A 66 6.20 -8.95 -1.93
CA ASP A 66 6.49 -9.15 -3.36
C ASP A 66 5.24 -9.23 -4.23
N VAL A 67 4.09 -9.54 -3.61
CA VAL A 67 2.80 -9.62 -4.30
C VAL A 67 1.87 -8.47 -3.98
N ALA A 68 2.25 -7.58 -3.07
CA ALA A 68 1.39 -6.52 -2.55
C ALA A 68 1.00 -5.48 -3.61
N ASP A 69 1.81 -5.27 -4.65
CA ASP A 69 1.51 -4.33 -5.74
C ASP A 69 0.84 -5.00 -6.97
N TRP A 70 0.57 -6.31 -6.88
CA TRP A 70 0.16 -7.09 -8.04
C TRP A 70 -1.22 -6.70 -8.56
N ALA A 71 -2.18 -6.40 -7.69
CA ALA A 71 -3.54 -6.03 -8.11
C ALA A 71 -3.52 -4.75 -8.96
N ASP A 72 -2.69 -3.78 -8.57
CA ASP A 72 -2.43 -2.55 -9.33
C ASP A 72 -1.84 -2.79 -10.72
N LYS A 73 -0.94 -3.77 -10.85
CA LYS A 73 -0.41 -4.18 -12.17
C LYS A 73 -1.48 -4.87 -13.00
N ILE A 74 -2.38 -5.62 -12.38
CA ILE A 74 -3.44 -6.35 -13.10
C ILE A 74 -4.58 -5.43 -13.53
N ARG A 75 -5.00 -4.44 -12.73
CA ARG A 75 -6.07 -3.51 -13.14
C ARG A 75 -5.73 -2.72 -14.40
N GLN A 76 -4.44 -2.54 -14.70
CA GLN A 76 -3.97 -1.94 -15.96
C GLN A 76 -4.30 -2.82 -17.17
N LYS A 77 -4.23 -4.16 -17.01
CA LYS A 77 -4.56 -5.16 -18.04
C LYS A 77 -6.05 -5.52 -18.05
N ARG A 78 -6.71 -5.41 -16.89
CA ARG A 78 -8.10 -5.78 -16.65
C ARG A 78 -8.85 -4.59 -16.06
N ARG A 79 -9.18 -3.62 -16.92
CA ARG A 79 -9.75 -2.34 -16.47
C ARG A 79 -11.09 -2.48 -15.76
N GLN A 80 -11.82 -3.58 -15.96
CA GLN A 80 -13.03 -3.90 -15.22
C GLN A 80 -12.80 -4.12 -13.71
N GLU A 81 -11.55 -4.36 -13.31
CA GLU A 81 -11.14 -4.51 -11.91
C GLU A 81 -10.79 -3.18 -11.24
N SER A 82 -10.67 -2.08 -12.01
CA SER A 82 -10.34 -0.76 -11.42
C SER A 82 -11.28 -0.30 -10.30
N PRO A 83 -12.61 -0.53 -10.36
CA PRO A 83 -13.51 -0.18 -9.26
C PRO A 83 -13.23 -0.94 -7.96
N TRP A 84 -12.54 -2.10 -8.02
CA TRP A 84 -12.31 -2.97 -6.86
C TRP A 84 -11.37 -2.34 -5.82
N HIS A 85 -10.65 -1.29 -6.18
CA HIS A 85 -9.61 -0.65 -5.34
C HIS A 85 -10.14 0.44 -4.42
N TYR A 86 -11.43 0.77 -4.48
CA TYR A 86 -12.01 1.83 -3.65
C TYR A 86 -13.48 1.54 -3.35
N THR A 87 -14.00 2.23 -2.34
CA THR A 87 -15.41 2.32 -1.99
C THR A 87 -15.77 3.80 -1.91
N ASN A 88 -16.78 4.24 -2.67
CA ASN A 88 -17.22 5.63 -2.53
C ASN A 88 -18.39 5.70 -1.55
N VAL A 89 -18.12 6.12 -0.32
CA VAL A 89 -19.18 6.39 0.65
C VAL A 89 -19.96 7.63 0.20
N ARG A 90 -21.29 7.58 0.29
CA ARG A 90 -22.15 8.71 -0.06
C ARG A 90 -21.77 9.95 0.78
N ALA A 91 -21.71 11.10 0.12
CA ALA A 91 -21.41 12.37 0.78
C ALA A 91 -22.39 12.67 1.92
N GLY A 92 -21.84 13.02 3.09
CA GLY A 92 -22.62 13.30 4.31
C GLY A 92 -22.84 12.09 5.21
N GLU A 93 -22.51 10.88 4.74
CA GLU A 93 -22.57 9.67 5.52
C GLU A 93 -21.22 9.39 6.21
N TRP A 94 -21.28 8.90 7.43
CA TRP A 94 -20.09 8.53 8.23
C TRP A 94 -19.85 7.03 8.29
N THR A 95 -20.83 6.24 7.90
CA THR A 95 -20.79 4.78 7.91
C THR A 95 -20.94 4.24 6.51
N TYR A 96 -20.37 3.06 6.28
CA TYR A 96 -20.54 2.33 5.03
C TYR A 96 -21.84 1.53 5.04
N GLU A 97 -22.59 1.56 3.93
CA GLU A 97 -23.75 0.70 3.71
C GLU A 97 -23.68 0.06 2.33
N ALA A 98 -23.61 -1.28 2.28
CA ALA A 98 -23.38 -2.01 1.03
C ALA A 98 -24.43 -1.73 -0.06
N ALA A 99 -25.71 -1.70 0.30
CA ALA A 99 -26.80 -1.44 -0.66
C ALA A 99 -26.72 -0.02 -1.26
N ARG A 100 -26.22 0.95 -0.50
CA ARG A 100 -26.11 2.36 -0.91
C ARG A 100 -24.82 2.64 -1.66
N ASP A 101 -23.70 2.20 -1.10
CA ASP A 101 -22.35 2.62 -1.51
C ASP A 101 -21.71 1.63 -2.48
N CYS A 102 -22.14 0.37 -2.49
CA CYS A 102 -21.58 -0.70 -3.31
C CYS A 102 -22.62 -1.71 -3.84
N PRO A 103 -23.71 -1.25 -4.50
CA PRO A 103 -24.82 -2.12 -4.91
C PRO A 103 -24.43 -3.22 -5.90
N ASN A 104 -23.28 -3.08 -6.59
CA ASN A 104 -22.80 -4.06 -7.57
C ASN A 104 -21.68 -4.98 -7.04
N GLY A 105 -21.29 -4.85 -5.76
CA GLY A 105 -20.23 -5.64 -5.14
C GLY A 105 -18.83 -5.45 -5.74
N LYS A 106 -18.61 -4.42 -6.57
CA LYS A 106 -17.34 -4.15 -7.26
C LYS A 106 -16.47 -3.12 -6.54
N CYS A 107 -16.64 -2.91 -5.24
CA CYS A 107 -15.83 -2.01 -4.42
C CYS A 107 -14.89 -2.80 -3.49
N VAL A 108 -13.87 -2.15 -2.95
CA VAL A 108 -12.85 -2.79 -2.10
C VAL A 108 -13.46 -3.48 -0.87
N THR A 109 -14.45 -2.86 -0.24
CA THR A 109 -15.07 -3.38 1.00
C THR A 109 -15.78 -4.71 0.76
N GLU A 110 -16.48 -4.88 -0.35
CA GLU A 110 -17.11 -6.16 -0.70
C GLU A 110 -16.13 -7.16 -1.30
N LYS A 111 -15.11 -6.68 -2.04
CA LYS A 111 -14.07 -7.54 -2.62
C LYS A 111 -13.20 -8.21 -1.57
N ILE A 112 -12.93 -7.55 -0.43
CA ILE A 112 -12.27 -8.21 0.71
C ILE A 112 -13.09 -9.41 1.18
N LYS A 113 -14.42 -9.25 1.39
CA LYS A 113 -15.29 -10.35 1.83
C LYS A 113 -15.30 -11.50 0.81
N GLU A 114 -15.42 -11.16 -0.47
CA GLU A 114 -15.39 -12.13 -1.58
C GLU A 114 -14.08 -12.93 -1.59
N PHE A 115 -12.93 -12.24 -1.55
CA PHE A 115 -11.63 -12.92 -1.65
C PHE A 115 -11.25 -13.69 -0.38
N VAL A 116 -11.74 -13.29 0.80
CA VAL A 116 -11.65 -14.11 2.02
C VAL A 116 -12.40 -15.43 1.80
N ALA A 117 -13.65 -15.39 1.32
CA ALA A 117 -14.44 -16.60 1.08
C ALA A 117 -13.80 -17.49 -0.01
N VAL A 118 -13.24 -16.89 -1.07
CA VAL A 118 -12.55 -17.64 -2.13
C VAL A 118 -11.28 -18.30 -1.61
N LEU A 119 -10.48 -17.62 -0.78
CA LEU A 119 -9.25 -18.17 -0.21
C LEU A 119 -9.53 -19.32 0.76
N ALA A 120 -10.57 -19.17 1.59
CA ALA A 120 -10.95 -20.13 2.63
C ALA A 120 -11.54 -21.44 2.06
N ASN A 121 -12.21 -21.38 0.92
CA ASN A 121 -12.81 -22.56 0.30
C ASN A 121 -11.75 -23.36 -0.49
N ILE A 122 -11.33 -24.51 0.06
CA ILE A 122 -10.32 -25.41 -0.50
C ILE A 122 -10.73 -26.10 -1.81
N GLU A 123 -12.04 -26.17 -2.10
CA GLU A 123 -12.55 -26.70 -3.37
C GLU A 123 -12.30 -25.74 -4.54
N ASN A 124 -11.98 -24.47 -4.27
CA ASN A 124 -11.58 -23.56 -5.34
C ASN A 124 -10.22 -23.97 -5.93
N PRO A 125 -10.05 -23.86 -7.26
CA PRO A 125 -8.77 -24.15 -7.89
C PRO A 125 -7.62 -23.36 -7.25
N LEU A 126 -6.46 -23.99 -7.10
CA LEU A 126 -5.27 -23.40 -6.45
C LEU A 126 -4.94 -22.00 -6.99
N LYS A 127 -4.99 -21.82 -8.32
CA LYS A 127 -4.75 -20.53 -8.98
C LYS A 127 -5.74 -19.44 -8.53
N LYS A 128 -6.99 -19.80 -8.29
CA LYS A 128 -8.04 -18.88 -7.82
C LYS A 128 -7.79 -18.47 -6.37
N ARG A 129 -7.44 -19.43 -5.50
CA ARG A 129 -7.05 -19.20 -4.10
C ARG A 129 -5.79 -18.33 -4.00
N LYS A 130 -4.75 -18.63 -4.79
CA LYS A 130 -3.53 -17.81 -4.90
C LYS A 130 -3.84 -16.38 -5.30
N ASN A 131 -4.67 -16.16 -6.32
CA ASN A 131 -5.05 -14.81 -6.71
C ASN A 131 -5.87 -14.10 -5.62
N ALA A 132 -6.75 -14.81 -4.93
CA ALA A 132 -7.51 -14.26 -3.81
C ALA A 132 -6.59 -13.77 -2.69
N LEU A 133 -5.58 -14.55 -2.29
CA LEU A 133 -4.57 -14.11 -1.34
C LEU A 133 -3.88 -12.81 -1.80
N LYS A 134 -3.45 -12.74 -3.06
CA LYS A 134 -2.77 -11.56 -3.60
C LYS A 134 -3.67 -10.32 -3.64
N TYR A 135 -4.96 -10.49 -3.97
CA TYR A 135 -5.94 -9.42 -3.87
C TYR A 135 -6.12 -8.96 -2.43
N LEU A 136 -6.22 -9.87 -1.46
CA LEU A 136 -6.37 -9.51 -0.05
C LEU A 136 -5.17 -8.71 0.48
N VAL A 137 -3.94 -9.13 0.17
CA VAL A 137 -2.72 -8.39 0.55
C VAL A 137 -2.79 -6.94 0.08
N HIS A 138 -3.29 -6.71 -1.14
CA HIS A 138 -3.42 -5.37 -1.70
C HIS A 138 -4.63 -4.61 -1.15
N PHE A 139 -5.82 -5.22 -1.12
CA PHE A 139 -7.07 -4.55 -0.78
C PHE A 139 -7.23 -4.23 0.70
N VAL A 140 -6.65 -5.03 1.59
CA VAL A 140 -6.49 -4.63 2.99
C VAL A 140 -5.62 -3.38 3.07
N GLY A 141 -4.67 -3.22 2.15
CA GLY A 141 -4.00 -1.96 1.92
C GLY A 141 -4.99 -0.85 1.56
N ASP A 142 -5.57 -0.95 0.38
CA ASP A 142 -6.48 0.06 -0.19
C ASP A 142 -7.57 0.52 0.77
N VAL A 143 -8.22 -0.39 1.50
CA VAL A 143 -9.33 -0.05 2.40
C VAL A 143 -8.91 0.79 3.62
N HIS A 144 -7.62 0.89 3.91
CA HIS A 144 -7.09 1.75 4.97
C HIS A 144 -6.54 3.09 4.44
N GLN A 145 -6.45 3.26 3.12
CA GLN A 145 -6.16 4.56 2.50
C GLN A 145 -7.42 5.46 2.62
N PRO A 146 -7.39 6.56 3.38
CA PRO A 146 -8.62 7.32 3.69
C PRO A 146 -9.43 7.78 2.48
N LEU A 147 -8.77 8.15 1.40
CA LEU A 147 -9.38 8.62 0.15
C LEU A 147 -9.85 7.47 -0.76
N HIS A 148 -9.46 6.23 -0.50
CA HIS A 148 -10.09 5.05 -1.13
C HIS A 148 -11.46 4.74 -0.53
N LEU A 149 -11.81 5.33 0.62
CA LEU A 149 -13.17 5.35 1.17
C LEU A 149 -13.84 6.72 1.01
N GLY A 150 -13.30 7.55 0.11
CA GLY A 150 -13.68 8.95 -0.04
C GLY A 150 -15.00 9.19 -0.77
N ASN A 151 -15.23 10.46 -1.09
CA ASN A 151 -16.48 10.92 -1.66
C ASN A 151 -16.57 10.67 -3.18
N ARG A 152 -17.71 10.17 -3.64
CA ARG A 152 -17.96 9.97 -5.08
C ARG A 152 -17.84 11.24 -5.92
N LYS A 153 -18.22 12.40 -5.37
CA LYS A 153 -18.28 13.68 -6.11
C LYS A 153 -16.89 14.17 -6.54
N ASP A 154 -15.90 14.04 -5.66
CA ASP A 154 -14.51 14.42 -5.93
C ASP A 154 -13.64 13.24 -6.39
N ARG A 155 -14.23 12.04 -6.51
CA ARG A 155 -13.57 10.78 -6.87
C ARG A 155 -12.46 10.44 -5.87
N GLY A 156 -12.79 10.48 -4.58
CA GLY A 156 -11.82 10.26 -3.51
C GLY A 156 -10.69 11.29 -3.54
N GLY A 157 -11.00 12.57 -3.75
CA GLY A 157 -9.99 13.62 -3.82
C GLY A 157 -9.21 13.74 -5.13
N ASN A 158 -9.43 12.87 -6.12
CA ASN A 158 -8.76 12.98 -7.44
C ASN A 158 -9.09 14.30 -8.18
N ARG A 159 -10.24 14.92 -7.89
CA ARG A 159 -10.65 16.21 -8.47
C ARG A 159 -10.17 17.42 -7.67
N ILE A 160 -9.62 17.22 -6.48
CA ILE A 160 -9.12 18.29 -5.62
C ILE A 160 -7.67 18.55 -6.00
N ARG A 161 -7.43 19.65 -6.72
CA ARG A 161 -6.08 20.08 -7.11
C ARG A 161 -5.50 21.01 -6.06
N LEU A 162 -4.24 20.82 -5.72
CA LEU A 162 -3.50 21.65 -4.78
C LEU A 162 -2.05 21.84 -5.23
N SER A 163 -1.35 22.77 -4.59
CA SER A 163 0.09 22.94 -4.72
C SER A 163 0.77 22.33 -3.50
N TYR A 164 1.72 21.42 -3.72
CA TYR A 164 2.55 20.86 -2.66
C TYR A 164 4.01 21.01 -3.07
N SER A 165 4.80 21.66 -2.20
CA SER A 165 6.21 22.04 -2.43
C SER A 165 6.51 22.52 -3.85
N GLY A 166 5.68 23.42 -4.37
CA GLY A 166 5.87 24.07 -5.67
C GLY A 166 5.37 23.28 -6.90
N ARG A 167 4.82 22.06 -6.76
CA ARG A 167 4.19 21.34 -7.89
C ARG A 167 2.69 21.20 -7.71
N LYS A 168 1.97 21.22 -8.83
CA LYS A 168 0.54 20.93 -8.88
C LYS A 168 0.31 19.42 -8.77
N VAL A 169 -0.44 18.99 -7.76
CA VAL A 169 -0.83 17.60 -7.53
C VAL A 169 -2.34 17.50 -7.27
N ASN A 170 -2.90 16.30 -7.26
CA ASN A 170 -4.24 16.07 -6.73
C ASN A 170 -4.16 15.44 -5.33
N LEU A 171 -5.19 15.63 -4.51
CA LEU A 171 -5.21 15.18 -3.12
C LEU A 171 -5.07 13.67 -3.00
N HIS A 172 -5.71 12.90 -3.89
CA HIS A 172 -5.61 11.44 -3.89
C HIS A 172 -4.17 10.96 -4.08
N TYR A 173 -3.51 11.44 -5.13
CA TYR A 173 -2.10 11.15 -5.39
C TYR A 173 -1.20 11.54 -4.22
N LEU A 174 -1.46 12.70 -3.60
CA LEU A 174 -0.69 13.16 -2.46
C LEU A 174 -0.76 12.15 -1.31
N TRP A 175 -1.93 11.61 -1.00
CA TRP A 175 -2.10 10.59 0.03
C TRP A 175 -1.59 9.20 -0.36
N ASP A 176 -1.77 8.79 -1.62
CA ASP A 176 -1.27 7.51 -2.11
C ASP A 176 0.25 7.43 -2.02
N GLY A 177 0.96 8.50 -2.36
CA GLY A 177 2.41 8.47 -2.33
C GLY A 177 3.06 9.83 -2.31
N GLY A 178 2.38 10.88 -2.76
CA GLY A 178 2.98 12.20 -2.89
C GLY A 178 3.40 12.88 -1.58
N LEU A 179 2.95 12.44 -0.40
CA LEU A 179 3.49 12.90 0.90
C LEU A 179 4.86 12.28 1.21
N ILE A 180 5.17 11.13 0.61
CA ILE A 180 6.25 10.25 1.07
C ILE A 180 7.28 10.01 -0.02
N ASP A 181 6.85 9.76 -1.25
CA ASP A 181 7.71 9.74 -2.43
C ASP A 181 8.20 11.15 -2.80
N TRP A 182 7.85 12.17 -2.01
CA TRP A 182 8.20 13.55 -2.26
C TRP A 182 9.71 13.79 -2.09
N ARG A 183 10.35 14.12 -3.21
CA ARG A 183 11.74 14.61 -3.30
C ARG A 183 11.75 16.03 -3.86
#